data_AF-A0A151R795-F1
#
_entry.id   AF-A0A151R795-F1
#
_cell.length_a   1.000
_cell.length_b   1.000
_cell.length_c   1.000
_cell.angle_alpha   90.00
_cell.angle_beta   90.00
_cell.angle_gamma   90.00
#
_symmetry.space_group_name_H-M   'P 1'
#
loop_
_entity.id
_entity.type
_entity.pdbx_description
1 polymer ?
#
loop_
_entity_poly.entity_id
_entity_poly.type
_entity_poly.pdbx_seq_one_letter_code
_entity_poly.pdbx_strand_id
1 'polypeptide(L)'
;MPLILAKSDSIEIREVWNDNLEEEFALIREIVDDYPYIAMDTEFPGIVLRPVGNFKNSYDYHYQTLKDNVDMLKLIQLGLTFSDEHGNLPTCGPAHTCCIWQFNFREFNVNEDVFANDSIELLRQSGIDFTKNNQNGIDARRFGELLMSSGIVLNDNIHWVTFHSGYLHGGLNKLAELLEVERVGICHQAGSDSLLTSCTFRKLKDNFFSGSLEKYAGVLYGLGVENGQGSY
;
A
#
# COMPACT_ATOMS: atom_id res chain seq x y z
N MET A 1 11.64 -14.84 17.54
CA MET A 1 12.07 -15.48 16.28
C MET A 1 11.89 -14.44 15.19
N PRO A 2 12.88 -14.19 14.31
CA PRO A 2 12.71 -13.27 13.20
C PRO A 2 11.68 -13.82 12.21
N LEU A 3 10.95 -12.92 11.54
CA LEU A 3 9.79 -13.19 10.67
C LEU A 3 10.06 -14.03 9.40
N ILE A 4 11.22 -14.69 9.30
CA ILE A 4 11.58 -15.52 8.13
C ILE A 4 10.65 -16.76 8.01
N LEU A 5 9.85 -17.08 9.01
CA LEU A 5 9.05 -18.33 9.08
C LEU A 5 7.66 -18.18 9.73
N ALA A 6 7.02 -17.02 9.68
CA ALA A 6 5.57 -17.00 9.95
C ALA A 6 4.90 -17.76 8.79
N LYS A 7 4.48 -19.01 9.01
CA LYS A 7 3.77 -19.82 8.01
C LYS A 7 2.56 -19.04 7.50
N SER A 8 2.24 -19.13 6.21
CA SER A 8 1.11 -18.42 5.59
C SER A 8 -0.22 -18.53 6.38
N ASP A 9 -0.43 -19.61 7.14
CA ASP A 9 -1.63 -19.83 7.97
C ASP A 9 -1.66 -19.03 9.28
N SER A 10 -0.63 -18.22 9.57
CA SER A 10 -0.46 -17.51 10.84
C SER A 10 -0.64 -15.99 10.76
N ILE A 11 -0.99 -15.47 9.58
CA ILE A 11 -1.25 -14.04 9.35
C ILE A 11 -2.71 -13.86 8.95
N GLU A 12 -3.42 -13.04 9.72
CA GLU A 12 -4.78 -12.61 9.46
C GLU A 12 -4.78 -11.33 8.61
N ILE A 13 -5.43 -11.38 7.45
CA ILE A 13 -5.76 -10.19 6.68
C ILE A 13 -7.10 -9.68 7.20
N ARG A 14 -7.06 -8.57 7.93
CA ARG A 14 -8.24 -7.94 8.55
C ARG A 14 -8.97 -7.13 7.49
N GLU A 15 -10.06 -7.72 6.99
CA GLU A 15 -10.97 -7.09 6.06
C GLU A 15 -11.75 -5.95 6.73
N VAL A 16 -11.45 -4.71 6.36
CA VAL A 16 -12.08 -3.52 6.92
C VAL A 16 -13.16 -3.01 5.97
N TRP A 17 -14.36 -2.88 6.51
CA TRP A 17 -15.59 -2.41 5.89
C TRP A 17 -16.18 -1.28 6.75
N ASN A 18 -17.32 -0.73 6.34
CA ASN A 18 -17.92 0.39 7.06
C ASN A 18 -18.37 0.05 8.49
N ASP A 19 -18.73 -1.20 8.77
CA ASP A 19 -19.26 -1.65 10.06
C ASP A 19 -18.18 -1.85 11.13
N ASN A 20 -16.94 -2.20 10.74
CA ASN A 20 -15.82 -2.39 11.66
C ASN A 20 -14.73 -1.31 11.58
N LEU A 21 -14.87 -0.29 10.72
CA LEU A 21 -13.86 0.75 10.50
C LEU A 21 -13.33 1.40 11.80
N GLU A 22 -14.23 1.77 12.71
CA GLU A 22 -13.87 2.41 13.98
C GLU A 22 -13.08 1.47 14.90
N GLU A 23 -13.50 0.21 14.96
CA GLU A 23 -12.88 -0.83 15.78
C GLU A 23 -11.46 -1.11 15.31
N GLU A 24 -11.26 -1.22 13.99
CA GLU A 24 -9.95 -1.44 13.40
C GLU A 24 -9.02 -0.23 13.58
N PHE A 25 -9.55 0.98 13.47
CA PHE A 25 -8.76 2.18 13.78
C PHE A 25 -8.43 2.30 15.27
N ALA A 26 -9.26 1.78 16.18
CA ALA A 26 -8.92 1.71 17.60
C ALA A 26 -7.70 0.80 17.83
N LEU A 27 -7.68 -0.38 17.21
CA LEU A 27 -6.54 -1.30 17.26
C LEU A 27 -5.27 -0.67 16.68
N ILE A 28 -5.39 0.02 15.54
CA ILE A 28 -4.24 0.66 14.90
C ILE A 28 -3.65 1.76 15.80
N ARG A 29 -4.49 2.53 16.50
CA ARG A 29 -4.00 3.54 17.46
C ARG A 29 -3.24 2.94 18.63
N GLU A 30 -3.55 1.70 19.02
CA GLU A 30 -2.84 1.01 20.12
C GLU A 30 -1.46 0.53 19.69
N ILE A 31 -1.26 0.20 18.41
CA ILE A 31 -0.03 -0.45 17.91
C ILE A 31 0.92 0.49 17.16
N VAL A 32 0.45 1.65 16.69
CA VAL A 32 1.21 2.51 15.76
C VAL A 32 2.57 2.97 16.32
N ASP A 33 2.68 3.20 17.63
CA ASP A 33 3.93 3.63 18.26
C ASP A 33 4.96 2.48 18.40
N ASP A 34 4.49 1.25 18.57
CA ASP A 34 5.33 0.05 18.71
C ASP A 34 5.74 -0.53 17.34
N TYR A 35 4.96 -0.27 16.30
CA TYR A 35 5.15 -0.79 14.93
C TYR A 35 5.24 0.35 13.89
N PRO A 36 6.30 1.18 13.93
CA PRO A 36 6.38 2.44 13.19
C PRO A 36 6.67 2.31 11.69
N TYR A 37 6.97 1.11 11.17
CA TYR A 37 7.16 0.90 9.73
C TYR A 37 5.84 0.48 9.09
N ILE A 38 5.32 1.31 8.19
CA ILE A 38 4.03 1.11 7.54
C ILE A 38 4.25 0.90 6.06
N ALA A 39 4.13 -0.35 5.60
CA ALA A 39 4.08 -0.65 4.18
C ALA A 39 2.67 -0.46 3.63
N MET A 40 2.59 0.09 2.42
CA MET A 40 1.33 0.48 1.81
C MET A 40 1.26 0.06 0.35
N ASP A 41 0.07 -0.39 -0.06
CA ASP A 41 -0.30 -0.58 -1.45
C ASP A 41 -1.77 -0.19 -1.67
N THR A 42 -2.17 0.08 -2.91
CA THR A 42 -3.53 0.53 -3.24
C THR A 42 -4.02 -0.10 -4.53
N GLU A 43 -5.29 -0.48 -4.56
CA GLU A 43 -5.97 -0.88 -5.80
C GLU A 43 -6.90 0.23 -6.29
N PHE A 44 -6.80 0.53 -7.58
CA PHE A 44 -7.54 1.60 -8.25
C PHE A 44 -7.85 1.18 -9.70
N PRO A 45 -8.81 1.83 -10.39
CA PRO A 45 -9.35 1.38 -11.67
C PRO A 45 -8.42 1.63 -12.89
N GLY A 46 -7.10 1.55 -12.69
CA GLY A 46 -6.09 1.64 -13.74
C GLY A 46 -5.72 3.05 -14.16
N ILE A 47 -5.14 3.18 -15.34
CA ILE A 47 -4.75 4.47 -15.95
C ILE A 47 -5.53 4.63 -17.24
N VAL A 48 -6.29 5.72 -17.34
CA VAL A 48 -7.20 6.01 -18.46
C VAL A 48 -6.90 7.35 -19.13
N LEU A 49 -6.24 8.27 -18.43
CA LEU A 49 -5.81 9.55 -18.98
C LEU A 49 -4.32 9.50 -19.32
N ARG A 50 -3.97 10.03 -20.49
CA ARG A 50 -2.61 10.35 -20.89
C ARG A 50 -2.59 11.80 -21.37
N PRO A 51 -1.95 12.72 -20.64
CA PRO A 51 -2.01 14.13 -20.98
C PRO A 51 -1.24 14.40 -22.27
N VAL A 52 -1.82 15.19 -23.16
CA VAL A 52 -1.21 15.59 -24.43
C VAL A 52 -0.72 17.04 -24.29
N GLY A 53 0.57 17.28 -24.53
CA GLY A 53 1.13 18.61 -24.41
C GLY A 53 2.66 18.62 -24.40
N ASN A 54 3.21 19.82 -24.19
CA ASN A 54 4.64 20.00 -24.02
C ASN A 54 5.00 19.92 -22.53
N PHE A 55 5.83 18.94 -22.16
CA PHE A 55 6.34 18.74 -20.81
C PHE A 55 7.82 19.12 -20.77
N LYS A 56 8.29 19.71 -19.65
CA LYS A 56 9.69 20.14 -19.56
C LYS A 56 10.64 18.95 -19.48
N ASN A 57 10.19 17.86 -18.87
CA ASN A 57 10.93 16.61 -18.74
C ASN A 57 9.94 15.44 -18.54
N SER A 58 10.46 14.21 -18.44
CA SER A 58 9.66 13.01 -18.20
C SER A 58 8.98 12.99 -16.83
N TYR A 59 9.58 13.58 -15.79
CA TYR A 59 9.00 13.65 -14.45
C TYR A 59 7.73 14.50 -14.44
N ASP A 60 7.74 15.65 -15.11
CA ASP A 60 6.55 16.51 -15.26
C ASP A 60 5.42 15.76 -15.98
N TYR A 61 5.75 14.98 -17.02
CA TYR A 61 4.78 14.15 -17.72
C TYR A 61 4.21 13.04 -16.83
N HIS A 62 5.07 12.34 -16.08
CA HIS A 62 4.63 11.28 -15.16
C HIS A 62 3.77 11.85 -14.03
N TYR A 63 4.18 12.99 -13.46
CA TYR A 63 3.41 13.68 -12.43
C TYR A 63 2.04 14.12 -12.95
N GLN A 64 1.98 14.73 -14.13
CA GLN A 64 0.70 15.14 -14.71
C GLN A 64 -0.19 13.94 -15.01
N THR A 65 0.39 12.86 -15.55
CA THR A 65 -0.34 11.61 -15.79
C THR A 65 -0.91 11.06 -14.48
N LEU A 66 -0.10 10.98 -13.42
CA LEU A 66 -0.56 10.53 -12.11
C LEU A 66 -1.67 11.43 -11.57
N LYS A 67 -1.45 12.75 -11.56
CA LYS A 67 -2.39 13.75 -11.05
C LYS A 67 -3.75 13.64 -11.74
N ASP A 68 -3.78 13.64 -13.07
CA ASP A 68 -5.04 13.62 -13.82
C ASP A 68 -5.84 12.35 -13.56
N ASN A 69 -5.15 11.20 -13.46
CA ASN A 69 -5.81 9.94 -13.13
C ASN A 69 -6.27 9.90 -11.67
N VAL A 70 -5.47 10.36 -10.70
CA VAL A 70 -5.85 10.39 -9.28
C VAL A 70 -7.03 11.32 -9.03
N ASP A 71 -7.09 12.48 -9.71
CA ASP A 71 -8.21 13.42 -9.58
C ASP A 71 -9.52 12.84 -10.14
N MET A 72 -9.44 11.98 -11.15
CA MET A 72 -10.62 11.44 -11.86
C MET A 72 -11.09 10.10 -11.29
N LEU A 73 -10.16 9.25 -10.86
CA LEU A 73 -10.42 7.88 -10.48
C LEU A 73 -10.67 7.75 -8.98
N LYS A 74 -11.37 6.69 -8.61
CA LYS A 74 -11.76 6.43 -7.24
C LYS A 74 -11.01 5.23 -6.69
N LEU A 75 -10.51 5.37 -5.46
CA LEU A 75 -9.82 4.31 -4.74
C LEU A 75 -10.76 3.12 -4.50
N ILE A 76 -10.25 1.89 -4.65
CA ILE A 76 -11.01 0.65 -4.44
C ILE A 76 -10.56 -0.05 -3.16
N GLN A 77 -9.24 -0.20 -2.97
CA GLN A 77 -8.66 -0.74 -1.74
C GLN A 77 -7.39 0.01 -1.32
N LEU A 78 -7.12 -0.04 -0.02
CA LEU A 78 -5.84 0.33 0.59
C LEU A 78 -5.39 -0.80 1.52
N GLY A 79 -4.13 -1.22 1.40
CA GLY A 79 -3.51 -2.17 2.29
C GLY A 79 -2.50 -1.48 3.18
N LEU A 80 -2.54 -1.78 4.48
CA LEU A 80 -1.55 -1.31 5.44
C LEU A 80 -0.96 -2.49 6.20
N THR A 81 0.37 -2.57 6.19
CA THR A 81 1.13 -3.55 6.98
C THR A 81 2.05 -2.81 7.92
N PHE A 82 1.80 -2.96 9.22
CA PHE A 82 2.61 -2.39 10.29
C PHE A 82 3.70 -3.38 10.69
N SER A 83 4.89 -2.87 11.00
CA SER A 83 6.00 -3.67 11.50
C SER A 83 6.93 -2.87 12.40
N ASP A 84 7.60 -3.59 13.31
CA ASP A 84 8.67 -3.02 14.12
C ASP A 84 9.99 -2.90 13.32
N GLU A 85 11.05 -2.40 13.96
CA GLU A 85 12.37 -2.24 13.33
C GLU A 85 12.99 -3.55 12.82
N HIS A 86 12.52 -4.69 13.35
CA HIS A 86 12.96 -6.04 13.02
C HIS A 86 12.03 -6.72 12.00
N GLY A 87 10.97 -6.06 11.56
CA GLY A 87 9.98 -6.60 10.63
C GLY A 87 8.95 -7.51 11.29
N ASN A 88 8.81 -7.49 12.63
CA ASN A 88 7.76 -8.25 13.31
C ASN A 88 6.40 -7.56 13.14
N LEU A 89 5.35 -8.34 12.89
CA LEU A 89 3.98 -7.84 12.73
C LEU A 89 3.27 -7.67 14.09
N PRO A 90 2.31 -6.74 14.21
CA PRO A 90 1.42 -6.69 15.36
C PRO A 90 0.57 -7.96 15.43
N THR A 91 0.12 -8.29 16.64
CA THR A 91 -0.81 -9.41 16.86
C THR A 91 -2.17 -8.90 17.30
N CYS A 92 -3.23 -9.49 16.75
CA CYS A 92 -4.60 -9.12 17.01
C CYS A 92 -5.38 -10.28 17.64
N GLY A 93 -6.41 -9.92 18.42
CA GLY A 93 -7.38 -10.84 18.98
C GLY A 93 -6.84 -11.79 20.08
N PRO A 94 -7.72 -12.63 20.67
CA PRO A 94 -7.35 -13.51 21.78
C PRO A 94 -6.31 -14.58 21.42
N ALA A 95 -6.22 -14.92 20.14
CA ALA A 95 -5.28 -15.91 19.61
C ALA A 95 -3.88 -15.33 19.35
N HIS A 96 -3.67 -14.01 19.55
CA HIS A 96 -2.43 -13.32 19.24
C HIS A 96 -1.89 -13.65 17.85
N THR A 97 -2.76 -13.62 16.85
CA THR A 97 -2.42 -13.91 15.45
C THR A 97 -1.84 -12.65 14.81
N CYS A 98 -0.77 -12.79 14.03
CA CYS A 98 -0.21 -11.65 13.30
C CYS A 98 -1.28 -11.05 12.38
N CYS A 99 -1.38 -9.73 12.30
CA CYS A 99 -2.45 -9.08 11.55
C CYS A 99 -1.93 -7.98 10.62
N ILE A 100 -2.62 -7.83 9.48
CA ILE A 100 -2.47 -6.74 8.52
C ILE A 100 -3.86 -6.22 8.14
N TRP A 101 -3.97 -5.01 7.58
CA TRP A 101 -5.26 -4.39 7.28
C TRP A 101 -5.50 -4.22 5.78
N GLN A 102 -6.71 -4.56 5.35
CA GLN A 102 -7.19 -4.34 3.99
C GLN A 102 -8.49 -3.53 4.04
N PHE A 103 -8.40 -2.25 3.68
CA PHE A 103 -9.53 -1.33 3.66
C PHE A 103 -10.23 -1.38 2.32
N ASN A 104 -11.55 -1.59 2.34
CA ASN A 104 -12.39 -1.70 1.15
C ASN A 104 -13.29 -0.46 1.01
N PHE A 105 -13.16 0.29 -0.08
CA PHE A 105 -13.86 1.57 -0.28
C PHE A 105 -15.14 1.43 -1.09
N ARG A 106 -16.12 2.32 -0.88
CA ARG A 106 -17.43 2.29 -1.56
C ARG A 106 -17.52 3.17 -2.79
N GLU A 107 -16.56 4.08 -2.97
CA GLU A 107 -16.65 5.22 -3.86
C GLU A 107 -16.74 4.81 -5.34
N PHE A 108 -16.01 3.75 -5.73
CA PHE A 108 -15.96 3.26 -7.10
C PHE A 108 -17.19 2.42 -7.47
N ASN A 109 -17.94 2.84 -8.48
CA ASN A 109 -19.09 2.15 -9.04
C ASN A 109 -18.86 1.84 -10.52
N VAL A 110 -18.79 0.55 -10.84
CA VAL A 110 -18.49 0.06 -12.21
C VAL A 110 -19.54 0.43 -13.27
N ASN A 111 -20.73 0.87 -12.86
CA ASN A 111 -21.79 1.30 -13.78
C ASN A 111 -21.78 2.81 -14.07
N GLU A 112 -21.03 3.59 -13.29
CA GLU A 112 -21.07 5.06 -13.33
C GLU A 112 -19.69 5.68 -13.58
N ASP A 113 -18.64 5.06 -13.04
CA ASP A 113 -17.29 5.63 -13.03
C ASP A 113 -16.45 5.22 -14.23
N VAL A 114 -15.42 6.03 -14.52
CA VAL A 114 -14.43 5.75 -15.55
C VAL A 114 -13.40 4.75 -15.03
N PHE A 115 -13.02 3.77 -15.86
CA PHE A 115 -12.02 2.77 -15.53
C PHE A 115 -11.35 2.18 -16.77
N ALA A 116 -10.19 1.55 -16.58
CA ALA A 116 -9.56 0.70 -17.57
C ALA A 116 -10.13 -0.73 -17.48
N ASN A 117 -10.65 -1.26 -18.59
CA ASN A 117 -11.30 -2.59 -18.61
C ASN A 117 -10.37 -3.70 -18.09
N ASP A 118 -9.13 -3.76 -18.60
CA ASP A 118 -8.15 -4.76 -18.20
C ASP A 118 -7.88 -4.72 -16.68
N SER A 119 -7.86 -3.53 -16.07
CA SER A 119 -7.67 -3.36 -14.63
C SER A 119 -8.87 -3.90 -13.84
N ILE A 120 -10.10 -3.60 -14.25
CA ILE A 120 -11.30 -4.12 -13.57
C ILE A 120 -11.45 -5.62 -13.74
N GLU A 121 -11.14 -6.17 -14.92
CA GLU A 121 -11.15 -7.61 -15.14
C GLU A 121 -10.12 -8.32 -14.26
N LEU A 122 -8.90 -7.77 -14.18
CA LEU A 122 -7.87 -8.28 -13.28
C LEU A 122 -8.33 -8.27 -11.82
N LEU A 123 -8.87 -7.14 -11.34
CA LEU A 123 -9.35 -7.03 -9.96
C LEU A 123 -10.51 -8.00 -9.66
N ARG A 124 -11.44 -8.21 -10.61
CA ARG A 124 -12.49 -9.24 -10.46
C ARG A 124 -11.89 -10.64 -10.34
N GLN A 125 -10.91 -10.96 -11.18
CA GLN A 125 -10.22 -12.26 -11.15
C GLN A 125 -9.44 -12.46 -9.84
N SER A 126 -8.92 -11.37 -9.27
CA SER A 126 -8.30 -11.35 -7.94
C SER A 126 -9.30 -11.30 -6.78
N GLY A 127 -10.61 -11.40 -7.04
CA GLY A 127 -11.62 -11.59 -6.00
C GLY A 127 -12.26 -10.31 -5.45
N ILE A 128 -12.05 -9.16 -6.10
CA ILE A 128 -12.74 -7.92 -5.72
C ILE A 128 -14.23 -8.01 -6.08
N ASP A 129 -15.08 -7.92 -5.07
CA ASP A 129 -16.53 -7.84 -5.22
C ASP A 129 -17.01 -6.38 -5.18
N PHE A 130 -17.06 -5.77 -6.36
CA PHE A 130 -17.52 -4.39 -6.54
C PHE A 130 -18.95 -4.15 -6.01
N THR A 131 -19.81 -5.17 -6.01
CA THR A 131 -21.17 -5.03 -5.45
C THR A 131 -21.09 -4.88 -3.93
N LYS A 132 -20.26 -5.71 -3.28
CA LYS A 132 -19.98 -5.62 -1.85
C LYS A 132 -19.30 -4.30 -1.49
N ASN A 133 -18.35 -3.82 -2.30
CA ASN A 133 -17.74 -2.50 -2.13
C ASN A 133 -18.80 -1.39 -2.07
N ASN A 134 -19.69 -1.30 -3.04
CA ASN A 134 -20.71 -0.25 -3.03
C ASN A 134 -21.71 -0.36 -1.86
N GLN A 135 -22.01 -1.59 -1.41
CA GLN A 135 -22.97 -1.83 -0.32
C GLN A 135 -22.39 -1.59 1.07
N ASN A 136 -21.17 -2.08 1.31
CA ASN A 136 -20.58 -2.21 2.64
C ASN A 136 -19.24 -1.47 2.79
N GLY A 137 -18.71 -0.91 1.70
CA GLY A 137 -17.42 -0.25 1.68
C GLY A 137 -17.37 0.99 2.57
N ILE A 138 -16.16 1.33 2.99
CA ILE A 138 -15.83 2.49 3.79
C ILE A 138 -16.16 3.78 3.00
N ASP A 139 -16.60 4.83 3.70
CA ASP A 139 -16.64 6.19 3.13
C ASP A 139 -15.24 6.80 3.27
N ALA A 140 -14.65 7.22 2.16
CA ALA A 140 -13.27 7.71 2.10
C ALA A 140 -13.06 8.98 2.94
N ARG A 141 -14.10 9.81 3.15
CA ARG A 141 -13.99 10.98 4.03
C ARG A 141 -13.92 10.52 5.48
N ARG A 142 -14.78 9.57 5.90
CA ARG A 142 -14.72 9.02 7.25
C ARG A 142 -13.38 8.33 7.52
N PHE A 143 -12.87 7.58 6.56
CA PHE A 143 -11.52 7.02 6.61
C PHE A 143 -10.47 8.12 6.81
N GLY A 144 -10.52 9.19 6.00
CA GLY A 144 -9.61 10.33 6.11
C GLY A 144 -9.65 11.00 7.48
N GLU A 145 -10.83 11.20 8.06
CA GLU A 145 -10.97 11.75 9.42
C GLU A 145 -10.27 10.87 10.47
N LEU A 146 -10.47 9.56 10.40
CA LEU A 146 -9.86 8.62 11.35
C LEU A 146 -8.35 8.50 11.16
N LEU A 147 -7.88 8.53 9.90
CA LEU A 147 -6.47 8.53 9.54
C LEU A 147 -5.76 9.77 10.10
N MET A 148 -6.37 10.95 9.99
CA MET A 148 -5.78 12.19 10.49
C MET A 148 -5.56 12.19 12.01
N SER A 149 -6.34 11.40 12.76
CA SER A 149 -6.24 11.29 14.22
C SER A 149 -5.73 9.92 14.69
N SER A 150 -5.07 9.14 13.83
CA SER A 150 -4.61 7.78 14.16
C SER A 150 -3.16 7.72 14.64
N GLY A 151 -2.36 8.76 14.38
CA GLY A 151 -0.91 8.76 14.60
C GLY A 151 -0.08 8.18 13.44
N ILE A 152 -0.74 7.67 12.38
CA ILE A 152 -0.11 7.09 11.18
C ILE A 152 0.44 8.18 10.24
N VAL A 153 -0.18 9.35 10.23
CA VAL A 153 0.21 10.51 9.41
C VAL A 153 0.56 11.70 10.30
N LEU A 154 1.34 12.64 9.76
CA LEU A 154 1.85 13.80 10.50
C LEU A 154 2.64 13.41 11.77
N ASN A 155 3.35 12.28 11.71
CA ASN A 155 4.16 11.75 12.80
C ASN A 155 5.54 11.38 12.26
N ASP A 156 6.57 12.13 12.67
CA ASP A 156 7.94 11.96 12.18
C ASP A 156 8.59 10.63 12.63
N ASN A 157 7.98 9.93 13.59
CA ASN A 157 8.44 8.61 14.01
C ASN A 157 8.01 7.49 13.05
N ILE A 158 7.08 7.78 12.13
CA ILE A 158 6.52 6.79 11.21
C ILE A 158 7.30 6.75 9.90
N HIS A 159 7.59 5.52 9.46
CA HIS A 159 8.36 5.23 8.26
C HIS A 159 7.46 4.54 7.23
N TRP A 160 7.04 5.28 6.21
CA TRP A 160 6.25 4.72 5.11
C TRP A 160 7.13 3.96 4.12
N VAL A 161 6.72 2.73 3.79
CA VAL A 161 7.37 1.86 2.81
C VAL A 161 6.41 1.65 1.64
N THR A 162 6.81 2.09 0.46
CA THR A 162 5.96 2.02 -0.75
C THR A 162 6.72 1.35 -1.88
N PHE A 163 6.01 0.65 -2.75
CA PHE A 163 6.57 0.12 -3.99
C PHE A 163 5.87 0.73 -5.19
N HIS A 164 6.65 1.16 -6.17
CA HIS A 164 6.15 1.52 -7.48
C HIS A 164 7.15 1.09 -8.55
N SER A 165 6.68 0.35 -9.56
CA SER A 165 7.52 -0.11 -10.66
C SER A 165 7.08 0.50 -11.98
N GLY A 166 7.89 1.41 -12.54
CA GLY A 166 7.72 1.85 -13.93
C GLY A 166 8.45 0.97 -14.96
N TYR A 167 9.51 0.25 -14.56
CA TYR A 167 10.42 -0.43 -15.51
C TYR A 167 10.79 -1.87 -15.14
N LEU A 168 10.36 -2.38 -13.97
CA LEU A 168 10.64 -3.77 -13.59
C LEU A 168 9.59 -4.69 -14.22
N HIS A 169 9.96 -5.43 -15.27
CA HIS A 169 9.10 -6.48 -15.84
C HIS A 169 8.75 -7.51 -14.74
N GLY A 170 7.47 -7.65 -14.43
CA GLY A 170 6.96 -8.51 -13.35
C GLY A 170 6.86 -7.84 -11.97
N GLY A 171 7.25 -6.56 -11.84
CA GLY A 171 6.98 -5.72 -10.67
C GLY A 171 7.42 -6.32 -9.33
N LEU A 172 6.63 -6.04 -8.29
CA LEU A 172 6.88 -6.50 -6.92
C LEU A 172 7.00 -8.03 -6.84
N ASN A 173 6.15 -8.77 -7.56
CA ASN A 173 6.18 -10.23 -7.58
C ASN A 173 7.53 -10.78 -8.02
N LYS A 174 8.11 -10.20 -9.08
CA LYS A 174 9.41 -10.69 -9.57
C LYS A 174 10.52 -10.42 -8.57
N LEU A 175 10.48 -9.26 -7.91
CA LEU A 175 11.45 -8.90 -6.89
C LEU A 175 11.33 -9.82 -5.65
N ALA A 176 10.11 -10.09 -5.21
CA ALA A 176 9.84 -11.01 -4.10
C ALA A 176 10.35 -12.43 -4.42
N GLU A 177 10.10 -12.94 -5.63
CA GLU A 177 10.61 -14.25 -6.08
C GLU A 177 12.14 -14.31 -6.01
N LEU A 178 12.83 -13.27 -6.49
CA LEU A 178 14.30 -13.20 -6.47
C LEU A 178 14.89 -13.13 -5.05
N LEU A 179 14.11 -12.64 -4.09
CA LEU A 179 14.50 -12.51 -2.69
C LEU A 179 13.97 -13.65 -1.81
N GLU A 180 13.34 -14.65 -2.43
CA GLU A 180 12.73 -15.80 -1.77
C GLU A 180 11.71 -15.38 -0.70
N VAL A 181 10.89 -14.37 -1.03
CA VAL A 181 9.77 -13.92 -0.20
C VAL A 181 8.49 -14.57 -0.70
N GLU A 182 7.86 -15.36 0.17
CA GLU A 182 6.56 -15.96 -0.11
C GLU A 182 5.43 -14.95 0.11
N ARG A 183 4.45 -14.95 -0.81
CA ARG A 183 3.25 -14.13 -0.70
C ARG A 183 2.26 -14.79 0.26
N VAL A 184 1.66 -13.98 1.13
CA VAL A 184 0.48 -14.35 1.91
C VAL A 184 -0.71 -13.53 1.42
N GLY A 185 -1.83 -14.20 1.17
CA GLY A 185 -3.02 -13.58 0.56
C GLY A 185 -3.03 -13.62 -0.97
N ILE A 186 -4.04 -12.97 -1.56
CA ILE A 186 -4.30 -12.99 -3.00
C ILE A 186 -3.53 -11.85 -3.67
N CYS A 187 -2.88 -12.13 -4.81
CA CYS A 187 -2.19 -11.11 -5.60
C CYS A 187 -3.17 -10.11 -6.22
N HIS A 188 -2.79 -8.83 -6.29
CA HIS A 188 -3.67 -7.72 -6.67
C HIS A 188 -4.83 -7.52 -5.69
N GLN A 189 -4.49 -7.63 -4.42
CA GLN A 189 -5.30 -7.15 -3.32
C GLN A 189 -4.37 -6.41 -2.37
N ALA A 190 -4.76 -5.18 -2.04
CA ALA A 190 -3.86 -4.20 -1.44
C ALA A 190 -3.24 -4.69 -0.13
N GLY A 191 -3.97 -5.46 0.69
CA GLY A 191 -3.43 -6.01 1.95
C GLY A 191 -2.33 -7.04 1.72
N SER A 192 -2.51 -7.95 0.77
CA SER A 192 -1.48 -8.92 0.40
C SER A 192 -0.24 -8.23 -0.17
N ASP A 193 -0.46 -7.23 -1.01
CA ASP A 193 0.60 -6.49 -1.69
C ASP A 193 1.37 -5.55 -0.74
N SER A 194 0.71 -4.96 0.26
CA SER A 194 1.38 -4.19 1.31
C SER A 194 2.27 -5.07 2.18
N LEU A 195 1.84 -6.30 2.50
CA LEU A 195 2.66 -7.24 3.25
C LEU A 195 3.86 -7.71 2.42
N LEU A 196 3.65 -8.04 1.15
CA LEU A 196 4.73 -8.43 0.26
C LEU A 196 5.75 -7.29 0.11
N THR A 197 5.28 -6.04 0.05
CA THR A 197 6.12 -4.83 0.05
C THR A 197 6.96 -4.74 1.32
N SER A 198 6.36 -4.92 2.50
CA SER A 198 7.08 -4.89 3.78
C SER A 198 8.18 -5.96 3.85
N CYS A 199 7.83 -7.21 3.58
CA CYS A 199 8.76 -8.35 3.63
C CYS A 199 9.91 -8.19 2.62
N THR A 200 9.59 -7.73 1.41
CA THR A 200 10.57 -7.47 0.35
C THR A 200 11.53 -6.36 0.74
N PHE A 201 11.02 -5.25 1.26
CA PHE A 201 11.84 -4.14 1.76
C PHE A 201 12.78 -4.61 2.87
N ARG A 202 12.29 -5.39 3.83
CA ARG A 202 13.11 -5.94 4.92
C ARG A 202 14.25 -6.81 4.39
N LYS A 203 13.95 -7.74 3.48
CA LYS A 203 14.98 -8.59 2.84
C LYS A 203 16.03 -7.78 2.10
N LEU A 204 15.62 -6.72 1.39
CA LEU A 204 16.56 -5.82 0.73
C LEU A 204 17.45 -5.07 1.72
N LYS A 205 16.84 -4.51 2.76
CA LYS A 205 17.53 -3.77 3.82
C LYS A 205 18.56 -4.66 4.53
N ASP A 206 18.19 -5.89 4.89
CA ASP A 206 19.07 -6.84 5.59
C ASP A 206 20.23 -7.33 4.73
N ASN A 207 19.97 -7.64 3.46
CA ASN A 207 20.95 -8.35 2.63
C ASN A 207 21.87 -7.42 1.85
N PHE A 208 21.40 -6.21 1.48
CA PHE A 208 22.10 -5.37 0.50
C PHE A 208 22.40 -3.96 1.00
N PHE A 209 21.84 -3.54 2.13
CA PHE A 209 21.97 -2.18 2.60
C PHE A 209 22.78 -2.09 3.90
N SER A 210 23.85 -1.30 3.88
CA SER A 210 24.76 -1.11 5.02
C SER A 210 24.91 0.36 5.45
N GLY A 211 24.02 1.25 4.97
CA GLY A 211 24.08 2.70 5.22
C GLY A 211 22.83 3.28 5.88
N SER A 212 22.76 4.61 5.93
CA SER A 212 21.55 5.34 6.35
C SER A 212 20.52 5.36 5.22
N LEU A 213 19.26 5.08 5.56
CA LEU A 213 18.13 5.12 4.63
C LEU A 213 17.70 6.56 4.29
N GLU A 214 18.13 7.56 5.07
CA GLU A 214 17.70 8.96 4.95
C GLU A 214 17.95 9.54 3.56
N LYS A 215 19.04 9.12 2.90
CA LYS A 215 19.36 9.58 1.53
C LYS A 215 18.27 9.22 0.50
N TYR A 216 17.50 8.18 0.78
CA TYR A 216 16.46 7.66 -0.11
C TYR A 216 15.05 8.04 0.36
N ALA A 217 14.92 8.61 1.56
CA ALA A 217 13.64 9.03 2.12
C ALA A 217 13.03 10.16 1.28
N GLY A 218 11.71 10.07 1.03
CA GLY A 218 10.97 11.07 0.25
C GLY A 218 11.22 11.05 -1.25
N VAL A 219 12.01 10.11 -1.79
CA VAL A 219 12.26 9.98 -3.23
C VAL A 219 11.26 9.00 -3.85
N LEU A 220 10.36 9.53 -4.69
CA LEU A 220 9.37 8.71 -5.40
C LEU A 220 9.85 8.33 -6.81
N TYR A 221 9.75 7.04 -7.11
CA TYR A 221 10.15 6.51 -8.41
C TYR A 221 9.39 7.17 -9.56
N GLY A 222 10.11 7.67 -10.56
CA GLY A 222 9.51 8.29 -11.74
C GLY A 222 8.98 9.72 -11.54
N LEU A 223 9.09 10.30 -10.33
CA LEU A 223 8.58 11.65 -10.01
C LEU A 223 9.65 12.60 -9.41
N GLY A 224 10.87 12.09 -9.12
CA GLY A 224 11.92 12.85 -8.44
C GLY A 224 13.13 13.18 -9.31
N VAL A 225 13.70 14.37 -9.06
CA VAL A 225 15.00 14.85 -9.56
C VAL A 225 16.10 14.19 -8.72
N GLU A 226 17.16 13.64 -9.35
CA GLU A 226 18.36 13.25 -8.62
C GLU A 226 18.92 14.48 -7.88
N ASN A 227 18.74 14.56 -6.56
CA ASN A 227 19.41 15.55 -5.74
C ASN A 227 20.88 15.17 -5.60
N GLY A 228 21.64 15.40 -6.69
CA GLY A 228 23.09 15.31 -6.75
C GLY A 228 23.80 16.55 -6.23
N GLN A 229 23.15 17.42 -5.45
CA GLN A 229 23.81 18.55 -4.77
C GLN A 229 23.19 18.77 -3.39
N GLY A 230 23.81 18.14 -2.38
CA GLY A 230 23.72 18.64 -1.02
C GLY A 230 24.27 20.06 -0.97
N SER A 231 23.45 21.00 -0.51
CA SER A 231 23.93 22.29 -0.01
C SER A 231 24.08 22.12 1.49
N TYR A 232 25.35 22.10 1.92
CA TYR A 232 25.93 22.07 3.26
C TYR A 232 25.00 22.13 4.48
#